data_AF-A0A1I4NGG8-F1
#
_entry.id   AF-A0A1I4NGG8-F1
#
_cell.length_a   1.000
_cell.length_b   1.000
_cell.length_c   1.000
_cell.angle_alpha   90.00
_cell.angle_beta   90.00
_cell.angle_gamma   90.00
#
_symmetry.space_group_name_H-M   'P 1'
#
loop_
_entity.id
_entity.type
_entity.pdbx_description
1 polymer ?
#
loop_
_entity_poly.entity_id
_entity_poly.type
_entity_poly.pdbx_seq_one_letter_code
_entity_poly.pdbx_strand_id
1 'polypeptide(L)'
;MDKKQKTVLAVIFIAIVGFAGLWNVDLSQGYLMISDISSNSGDHVGHDVNTMGMIKNGTLSISTDGTSFTLQDIEDPSYELNVEYTGSLPANLVEGQSVSISGKMVSEGMVEANQIVMSCPSKYSE
;
A
#
# COMPACT_ATOMS: atom_id res chain seq x y z
N MET A 1 2.45 -52.71 -2.98
CA MET A 1 1.94 -51.38 -3.36
C MET A 1 1.68 -51.37 -4.84
N ASP A 2 0.42 -51.54 -5.22
CA ASP A 2 -0.01 -51.71 -6.60
C ASP A 2 0.11 -50.42 -7.41
N LYS A 3 0.31 -50.55 -8.73
CA LYS A 3 0.49 -49.43 -9.67
C LYS A 3 -0.67 -48.41 -9.56
N LYS A 4 -1.88 -48.90 -9.32
CA LYS A 4 -3.09 -48.09 -9.09
C LYS A 4 -3.02 -47.27 -7.79
N GLN A 5 -2.45 -47.85 -6.72
CA GLN A 5 -2.30 -47.19 -5.43
C GLN A 5 -1.29 -46.03 -5.49
N LYS A 6 -0.22 -46.17 -6.29
CA LYS A 6 0.76 -45.10 -6.55
C LYS A 6 0.15 -43.92 -7.31
N THR A 7 -0.66 -44.20 -8.34
CA THR A 7 -1.33 -43.15 -9.12
C THR A 7 -2.34 -42.38 -8.27
N VAL A 8 -3.14 -43.08 -7.45
CA VAL A 8 -4.10 -42.43 -6.54
C VAL A 8 -3.39 -41.54 -5.52
N LEU A 9 -2.27 -41.99 -4.95
CA LEU A 9 -1.49 -41.17 -4.01
C LEU A 9 -0.93 -39.89 -4.66
N ALA A 10 -0.45 -40.01 -5.91
CA ALA A 10 0.06 -38.87 -6.66
C ALA A 10 -1.03 -37.83 -6.98
N VAL A 11 -2.23 -38.27 -7.37
CA VAL A 11 -3.36 -37.36 -7.64
C VAL A 11 -3.83 -36.66 -6.37
N ILE A 12 -3.91 -37.38 -5.25
CA ILE A 12 -4.26 -36.80 -3.95
C ILE A 12 -3.22 -35.75 -3.52
N PHE A 13 -1.93 -36.03 -3.73
CA PHE A 13 -0.87 -35.08 -3.39
C PHE A 13 -0.97 -33.79 -4.20
N ILE A 14 -1.23 -33.87 -5.51
CA ILE A 14 -1.44 -32.70 -6.38
C ILE A 14 -2.70 -31.94 -5.97
N ALA A 15 -3.79 -32.63 -5.62
CA ALA A 15 -5.01 -32.00 -5.16
C ALA A 15 -4.80 -31.24 -3.83
N ILE A 16 -4.03 -31.81 -2.90
CA ILE A 16 -3.68 -31.16 -1.62
C ILE A 16 -2.80 -29.93 -1.86
N VAL A 17 -1.78 -30.03 -2.71
CA VAL A 17 -0.91 -28.88 -3.05
C VAL A 17 -1.69 -27.79 -3.79
N GLY A 18 -2.57 -28.17 -4.72
CA GLY A 18 -3.44 -27.22 -5.43
C GLY A 18 -4.43 -26.52 -4.51
N PHE A 19 -5.02 -27.25 -3.56
CA PHE A 19 -5.96 -26.69 -2.60
C PHE A 19 -5.28 -25.79 -1.56
N ALA A 20 -4.10 -26.20 -1.06
CA ALA A 20 -3.30 -25.37 -0.16
C ALA A 20 -2.77 -24.11 -0.85
N GLY A 21 -2.36 -24.21 -2.12
CA GLY A 21 -1.89 -23.08 -2.91
C GLY A 21 -2.98 -22.06 -3.25
N LEU A 22 -4.25 -22.44 -3.25
CA LEU A 22 -5.38 -21.55 -3.54
C LEU A 22 -5.92 -20.81 -2.32
N TRP A 23 -5.58 -21.23 -1.10
CA TRP A 23 -6.24 -20.73 0.12
C TRP A 23 -5.46 -19.66 0.88
N ASN A 24 -4.20 -19.41 0.55
CA ASN A 24 -3.32 -18.53 1.34
C ASN A 24 -2.42 -17.62 0.48
N VAL A 25 -2.74 -17.46 -0.81
CA VAL A 25 -2.06 -16.47 -1.64
C VAL A 25 -2.82 -15.16 -1.57
N ASP A 26 -2.52 -14.35 -0.56
CA ASP A 26 -2.81 -12.92 -0.59
C ASP A 26 -1.96 -12.30 -1.70
N LEU A 27 -2.52 -12.26 -2.91
CA LEU A 27 -1.96 -11.61 -4.10
C LEU A 27 -2.06 -10.07 -4.00
N SER A 28 -2.11 -9.52 -2.79
CA SER A 28 -2.34 -8.09 -2.55
C SER A 28 -1.01 -7.36 -2.38
N GLN A 29 -0.20 -7.36 -3.45
CA GLN A 29 0.90 -6.39 -3.62
C GLN A 29 0.59 -5.44 -4.78
N GLY A 30 -0.69 -5.11 -4.95
CA GLY A 30 -1.17 -4.16 -5.94
C GLY A 30 -0.96 -2.71 -5.49
N TYR A 31 -0.73 -1.82 -6.46
CA TYR A 31 -0.84 -0.38 -6.25
C TYR A 31 -2.33 -0.03 -6.04
N LEU A 32 -2.67 0.63 -4.94
CA LEU A 32 -4.04 1.02 -4.62
C LEU A 32 -4.17 2.54 -4.69
N MET A 33 -5.28 3.03 -5.25
CA MET A 33 -5.61 4.45 -5.22
C MET A 33 -6.12 4.87 -3.84
N ILE A 34 -6.01 6.16 -3.51
CA ILE A 34 -6.47 6.66 -2.21
C ILE A 34 -7.99 6.54 -2.14
N SER A 35 -8.68 6.74 -3.26
CA SER A 35 -10.13 6.50 -3.40
C SER A 35 -10.54 5.06 -3.07
N ASP A 36 -9.79 4.05 -3.54
CA ASP A 36 -10.04 2.63 -3.24
C ASP A 36 -9.84 2.33 -1.74
N ILE A 37 -8.72 2.82 -1.20
CA ILE A 37 -8.37 2.67 0.21
C ILE A 37 -9.41 3.34 1.11
N SER A 38 -9.87 4.53 0.73
CA SER A 38 -10.87 5.27 1.50
C SER A 38 -12.25 4.63 1.41
N SER A 39 -12.63 4.10 0.24
CA SER A 39 -13.95 3.50 0.00
C SER A 39 -14.11 2.13 0.64
N ASN A 40 -13.01 1.37 0.79
CA ASN A 40 -13.02 0.07 1.46
C ASN A 40 -11.95 -0.01 2.56
N SER A 41 -11.96 1.01 3.43
CA SER A 41 -10.95 1.20 4.46
C SER A 41 -10.90 0.06 5.49
N GLY A 42 -12.02 -0.63 5.73
CA GLY A 42 -12.11 -1.78 6.64
C GLY A 42 -11.40 -3.04 6.16
N ASP A 43 -11.43 -3.32 4.84
CA ASP A 43 -10.82 -4.54 4.29
C ASP A 43 -9.29 -4.45 4.20
N HIS A 44 -8.73 -3.23 4.23
CA HIS A 44 -7.30 -2.97 4.09
C HIS A 44 -6.55 -2.78 5.42
N VAL A 45 -7.26 -2.67 6.55
CA VAL A 45 -6.62 -2.55 7.88
C VAL A 45 -5.74 -3.77 8.15
N GLY A 46 -4.51 -3.52 8.60
CA GLY A 46 -3.50 -4.54 8.88
C GLY A 46 -2.69 -5.00 7.67
N HIS A 47 -3.09 -4.61 6.45
CA HIS A 47 -2.41 -4.97 5.22
C HIS A 47 -1.44 -3.88 4.76
N ASP A 48 -0.45 -4.30 3.98
CA ASP A 48 0.49 -3.37 3.37
C ASP A 48 -0.21 -2.68 2.18
N VAL A 49 -0.07 -1.36 2.11
CA VAL A 49 -0.69 -0.50 1.11
C VAL A 49 0.37 0.33 0.40
N ASN A 50 0.22 0.48 -0.90
CA ASN A 50 1.07 1.34 -1.71
C ASN A 50 0.17 2.28 -2.52
N THR A 51 0.36 3.59 -2.36
CA THR A 51 -0.51 4.58 -2.98
C THR A 51 0.25 5.83 -3.43
N MET A 52 -0.33 6.58 -4.36
CA MET A 52 0.14 7.91 -4.77
C MET A 52 -0.84 8.95 -4.25
N GLY A 53 -0.33 10.10 -3.87
CA GLY A 53 -1.17 11.28 -3.78
C GLY A 53 -0.36 12.57 -3.77
N MET A 54 -1.06 13.68 -3.58
CA MET A 54 -0.47 14.99 -3.35
C MET A 54 -0.50 15.34 -1.86
N ILE A 55 0.59 15.89 -1.33
CA ILE A 55 0.61 16.37 0.05
C ILE A 55 -0.26 17.63 0.15
N LYS A 56 -1.29 17.60 1.00
CA LYS A 56 -2.19 18.73 1.22
C LYS A 56 -1.46 19.88 1.90
N ASN A 57 -1.63 21.10 1.38
CA ASN A 57 -1.04 22.31 1.94
C ASN A 57 -1.56 22.59 3.35
N GLY A 58 -0.67 23.00 4.25
CA GLY A 58 -0.93 23.26 5.66
C GLY A 58 -1.10 22.00 6.53
N THR A 59 -0.75 20.81 6.03
CA THR A 59 -0.88 19.56 6.79
C THR A 59 0.45 18.88 7.12
N LEU A 60 1.55 19.29 6.47
CA LEU A 60 2.85 18.70 6.72
C LEU A 60 3.39 19.17 8.07
N SER A 61 3.40 18.26 9.05
CA SER A 61 3.94 18.47 10.38
C SER A 61 5.14 17.57 10.61
N ILE A 62 6.31 18.17 10.75
CA ILE A 62 7.57 17.48 11.00
C ILE A 62 7.91 17.68 12.47
N SER A 63 7.95 16.58 13.24
CA SER A 63 8.27 16.56 14.66
C SER A 63 9.49 15.68 14.94
N THR A 64 10.02 15.75 16.16
CA THR A 64 11.17 14.92 16.57
C THR A 64 10.81 13.43 16.64
N ASP A 65 9.54 13.13 16.94
CA ASP A 65 9.02 11.77 17.09
C ASP A 65 8.54 11.15 15.76
N GLY A 66 8.41 11.95 14.70
CA GLY A 66 7.89 11.52 13.41
C GLY A 66 7.32 12.66 12.58
N THR A 67 6.88 12.35 11.37
CA THR A 67 6.25 13.27 10.44
C THR A 67 4.84 12.82 10.14
N SER A 68 3.88 13.72 10.20
CA SER A 68 2.49 13.47 9.84
C SER A 68 2.05 14.43 8.73
N PHE A 69 1.30 13.94 7.76
CA PHE A 69 0.72 14.76 6.70
C PHE A 69 -0.54 14.11 6.11
N THR A 70 -1.35 14.90 5.42
CA THR A 70 -2.52 14.40 4.70
C THR A 70 -2.20 14.30 3.21
N LEU A 71 -2.48 13.13 2.65
CA LEU A 71 -2.37 12.82 1.24
C LEU A 71 -3.73 12.92 0.57
N GLN A 72 -3.81 13.70 -0.51
CA GLN A 72 -4.99 13.81 -1.36
C GLN A 72 -4.82 12.93 -2.60
N ASP A 73 -5.90 12.29 -3.03
CA ASP A 73 -5.92 11.59 -4.31
C ASP A 73 -5.68 12.58 -5.47
N ILE A 74 -4.95 12.11 -6.48
CA ILE A 74 -4.58 12.92 -7.66
C ILE A 74 -5.77 13.08 -8.61
N GLU A 75 -6.64 12.06 -8.69
CA GLU A 75 -7.81 12.06 -9.54
C GLU A 75 -9.02 12.72 -8.87
N ASP A 76 -9.21 12.46 -7.56
CA ASP A 76 -10.31 13.06 -6.79
C ASP A 76 -9.86 13.59 -5.41
N PRO A 77 -9.59 14.90 -5.29
CA PRO A 77 -9.09 15.51 -4.06
C PRO A 77 -10.10 15.48 -2.89
N SER A 78 -11.32 14.97 -3.10
CA SER A 78 -12.29 14.70 -2.03
C SER A 78 -11.85 13.53 -1.15
N TYR A 79 -11.01 12.62 -1.66
CA TYR A 79 -10.45 11.52 -0.90
C TYR A 79 -9.11 11.92 -0.28
N GLU A 80 -9.04 11.76 1.03
CA GLU A 80 -7.89 12.14 1.85
C GLU A 80 -7.45 10.97 2.72
N LEU A 81 -6.14 10.84 2.92
CA LEU A 81 -5.53 9.79 3.73
C LEU A 81 -4.50 10.41 4.68
N ASN A 82 -4.62 10.11 5.96
CA ASN A 82 -3.63 10.55 6.95
C ASN A 82 -2.44 9.60 6.93
N VAL A 83 -1.25 10.16 6.86
CA VAL A 83 -0.01 9.39 6.81
C VAL A 83 0.89 9.80 7.94
N GLU A 84 1.34 8.81 8.71
CA GLU A 84 2.41 8.95 9.70
C GLU A 84 3.67 8.26 9.19
N TYR A 85 4.80 8.94 9.31
CA TYR A 85 6.09 8.48 8.83
C TYR A 85 7.16 8.76 9.88
N THR A 86 7.75 7.71 10.42
CA THR A 86 8.81 7.78 11.45
C THR A 86 10.21 7.60 10.86
N GLY A 87 10.32 7.36 9.55
CA GLY A 87 11.58 7.15 8.85
C GLY A 87 12.34 8.45 8.55
N SER A 88 13.48 8.30 7.88
CA SER A 88 14.24 9.45 7.37
C SER A 88 13.49 10.09 6.21
N LEU A 89 13.09 11.36 6.38
CA LEU A 89 12.44 12.12 5.32
C LEU A 89 13.44 12.49 4.21
N PRO A 90 13.01 12.47 2.94
CA PRO A 90 13.80 13.07 1.89
C PRO A 90 13.88 14.60 2.10
N ALA A 91 15.06 15.18 1.94
CA ALA A 91 15.34 16.59 2.27
C ALA A 91 14.50 17.61 1.47
N ASN A 92 13.90 17.17 0.36
CA ASN A 92 13.15 18.02 -0.57
C ASN A 92 11.63 17.84 -0.43
N LEU A 93 11.15 17.13 0.59
CA LEU A 93 9.71 16.94 0.80
C LEU A 93 9.05 18.28 1.11
N VAL A 94 8.08 18.67 0.28
CA VAL A 94 7.32 19.91 0.43
C VAL A 94 5.84 19.65 0.17
N GLU A 95 4.99 20.50 0.72
CA GLU A 95 3.56 20.48 0.46
C GLU A 95 3.25 20.76 -1.01
N GLY A 96 2.10 20.28 -1.49
CA GLY A 96 1.67 20.41 -2.88
C GLY A 96 2.44 19.52 -3.86
N GLN A 97 3.33 18.66 -3.38
CA GLN A 97 4.09 17.74 -4.20
C GLN A 97 3.43 16.35 -4.24
N SER A 98 3.48 15.72 -5.41
CA SER A 98 3.04 14.34 -5.59
C SER A 98 4.10 13.36 -5.08
N VAL A 99 3.69 12.45 -4.20
CA VAL A 99 4.54 11.44 -3.59
C VAL A 99 3.85 10.08 -3.63
N SER A 100 4.64 9.02 -3.80
CA SER A 100 4.19 7.65 -3.58
C SER A 100 4.62 7.22 -2.19
N ILE A 101 3.68 6.66 -1.43
CA ILE A 101 3.96 6.10 -0.12
C ILE A 101 3.71 4.60 -0.13
N SER A 102 4.56 3.87 0.57
CA SER A 102 4.32 2.48 0.91
C SER A 102 4.31 2.37 2.44
N GLY A 103 3.35 1.63 2.96
CA GLY A 103 3.03 1.60 4.38
C GLY A 103 2.15 0.44 4.76
N LYS A 104 1.74 0.43 6.02
CA LYS A 104 0.68 -0.44 6.53
C LYS A 104 -0.50 0.40 6.95
N MET A 105 -1.69 0.00 6.54
CA MET A 105 -2.90 0.66 7.02
C MET A 105 -3.17 0.25 8.46
N VAL A 106 -3.14 1.22 9.39
CA VAL A 106 -3.28 0.98 10.83
C VAL A 106 -4.70 1.22 11.33
N SER A 107 -5.45 2.09 10.66
CA SER A 107 -6.87 2.32 10.91
C SER A 107 -7.56 2.87 9.66
N GLU A 108 -8.89 3.01 9.72
CA GLU A 108 -9.66 3.65 8.66
C GLU A 108 -9.11 5.06 8.40
N GLY A 109 -8.65 5.30 7.17
CA GLY A 109 -8.09 6.60 6.76
C GLY A 109 -6.69 6.92 7.30
N MET A 110 -5.98 5.97 7.92
CA MET A 110 -4.64 6.18 8.48
C MET A 110 -3.64 5.10 8.05
N VAL A 111 -2.51 5.55 7.52
CA VAL A 111 -1.43 4.69 7.08
C VAL A 111 -0.13 5.05 7.80
N GLU A 112 0.49 4.05 8.39
CA GLU A 112 1.88 4.14 8.85
C GLU A 112 2.79 3.84 7.67
N ALA A 113 3.35 4.89 7.07
CA ALA A 113 4.29 4.77 5.98
C ALA A 113 5.66 4.32 6.49
N ASN A 114 6.24 3.33 5.80
CA ASN A 114 7.62 2.90 6.01
C ASN A 114 8.54 3.36 4.88
N GLN A 115 7.98 3.80 3.75
CA GLN A 115 8.75 4.33 2.63
C GLN A 115 8.01 5.49 1.95
N ILE A 116 8.73 6.57 1.66
CA ILE A 116 8.24 7.69 0.85
C ILE A 116 9.14 7.83 -0.37
N VAL A 117 8.54 7.83 -1.55
CA VAL A 117 9.22 8.08 -2.83
C VAL A 117 8.62 9.32 -3.45
N MET A 118 9.44 10.35 -3.62
CA MET A 118 9.04 11.55 -4.33
C MET A 118 8.95 11.22 -5.83
N SER A 119 7.83 11.53 -6.47
CA SER A 119 7.76 11.46 -7.93
C SER A 119 8.68 12.54 -8.49
N CYS A 120 9.73 12.15 -9.20
CA CYS A 120 10.66 13.11 -9.80
C CYS A 120 9.87 14.12 -10.64
N PRO A 121 10.14 15.42 -10.53
CA PRO A 121 9.53 16.41 -11.41
C PRO A 121 9.88 16.00 -12.84
N SER A 122 8.86 15.65 -13.61
CA SER A 122 9.02 15.22 -14.99
C SER A 122 9.86 16.26 -15.71
N LYS A 123 11.05 15.81 -16.11
CA LYS A 123 12.10 16.55 -16.80
C LYS A 123 11.72 16.81 -18.28
N TYR A 124 10.45 17.13 -18.54
CA TYR A 124 9.88 17.41 -19.87
C TYR A 124 8.79 18.48 -19.76
N SER A 125 9.21 19.71 -19.46
CA SER A 125 8.56 20.88 -20.04
C SER A 125 9.53 21.38 -21.10
N GLU A 126 9.32 20.93 -22.33
CA GLU A 126 9.84 21.59 -23.53
C GLU A 126 8.64 22.16 -24.29
#